data_AF-A0A9D1UKW9-F1
#
_entry.id   AF-A0A9D1UKW9-F1
#
_cell.length_a   1.000
_cell.length_b   1.000
_cell.length_c   1.000
_cell.angle_alpha   90.00
_cell.angle_beta   90.00
_cell.angle_gamma   90.00
#
_symmetry.space_group_name_H-M   'P 1'
#
loop_
_entity.id
_entity.type
_entity.pdbx_description
1 polymer ?
#
loop_
_entity_poly.entity_id
_entity_poly.type
_entity_poly.pdbx_seq_one_letter_code
_entity_poly.pdbx_strand_id
1 'polypeptide(L)' 'MPHSLGMIEFSCHDAETLARFWSHLLGLPVDDGASPEYAPLTPEEPLPKWLFVRRDPVGDTGSRLCPGEWCNPRPAVTPV' A
#
# COMPACT_ATOMS: atom_id res chain seq x y z
N MET A 1 13.35 -15.15 20.71
CA MET A 1 11.94 -14.67 20.79
C MET A 1 11.54 -14.28 19.37
N PRO A 2 10.43 -14.80 18.81
CA PRO A 2 10.00 -14.36 17.49
C PRO A 2 9.60 -12.88 17.57
N HIS A 3 10.21 -12.04 16.75
CA HIS A 3 9.81 -10.65 16.62
C HIS A 3 8.65 -10.59 15.61
N SER A 4 7.45 -10.25 16.06
CA SER A 4 6.33 -9.97 15.16
C SER A 4 6.61 -8.64 14.45
N LEU A 5 6.78 -8.67 13.13
CA LEU A 5 6.66 -7.46 12.32
C LEU A 5 5.19 -7.04 12.42
N GLY A 6 4.92 -5.80 12.86
CA GLY A 6 3.57 -5.32 13.10
C GLY A 6 2.72 -5.25 11.82
N MET A 7 2.55 -4.05 11.28
CA MET A 7 1.76 -3.81 10.07
C MET A 7 2.58 -3.00 9.06
N ILE A 8 2.54 -3.41 7.80
CA ILE A 8 3.19 -2.73 6.68
C ILE A 8 2.11 -2.01 5.87
N GLU A 9 2.24 -0.70 5.71
CA GLU A 9 1.32 0.13 4.91
C GLU A 9 1.91 0.43 3.52
N PHE A 10 1.12 0.23 2.49
CA PHE A 10 1.44 0.52 1.09
C PHE A 10 0.51 1.61 0.57
N SER A 11 1.09 2.73 0.13
CA SER A 11 0.36 3.79 -0.57
C SER A 11 0.25 3.45 -2.06
N CYS A 12 -0.95 3.49 -2.61
CA CYS A 12 -1.22 3.10 -4.01
C CYS A 12 -2.36 3.91 -4.60
N HIS A 13 -2.59 3.80 -5.92
CA HIS A 13 -3.74 4.46 -6.56
C HIS A 13 -5.03 3.64 -6.43
N ASP A 14 -4.92 2.32 -6.36
CA ASP A 14 -6.06 1.40 -6.20
C ASP A 14 -5.66 0.27 -5.26
N ALA A 15 -6.23 0.28 -4.05
CA ALA A 15 -5.88 -0.63 -2.98
C ALA A 15 -6.36 -2.06 -3.25
N GLU A 16 -7.58 -2.23 -3.75
CA GLU A 16 -8.18 -3.54 -4.05
C GLU A 16 -7.41 -4.29 -5.12
N THR A 17 -7.06 -3.59 -6.22
CA THR A 17 -6.33 -4.18 -7.33
C THR A 17 -4.94 -4.64 -6.89
N LEU A 18 -4.24 -3.82 -6.11
CA LEU A 18 -2.91 -4.16 -5.61
C LEU A 18 -2.98 -5.30 -4.58
N ALA A 19 -3.97 -5.27 -3.67
CA ALA A 19 -4.18 -6.34 -2.70
C ALA A 19 -4.49 -7.68 -3.39
N ARG A 20 -5.33 -7.69 -4.42
CA ARG A 20 -5.62 -8.89 -5.22
C ARG A 20 -4.41 -9.43 -5.95
N PHE A 21 -3.58 -8.54 -6.50
CA PHE A 21 -2.32 -8.95 -7.13
C PHE A 21 -1.42 -9.72 -6.13
N TRP A 22 -1.21 -9.15 -4.94
CA TRP A 22 -0.40 -9.78 -3.91
C TRP A 22 -1.04 -11.03 -3.32
N SER A 23 -2.36 -11.02 -3.13
CA SER A 23 -3.14 -12.20 -2.73
C SER A 23 -2.92 -13.36 -3.69
N HIS A 24 -2.99 -13.12 -5.00
CA HIS A 24 -2.77 -14.14 -6.00
C HIS A 24 -1.32 -14.66 -5.97
N LEU A 25 -0.34 -13.76 -5.87
CA LEU A 25 1.08 -14.12 -5.86
C LEU A 25 1.47 -14.90 -4.61
N LEU A 26 0.91 -14.54 -3.46
CA LEU A 26 1.28 -15.07 -2.15
C LEU A 26 0.35 -16.19 -1.66
N GLY A 27 -0.78 -16.42 -2.34
CA GLY A 27 -1.81 -17.37 -1.91
C GLY A 27 -2.52 -16.97 -0.61
N LEU A 28 -2.54 -15.67 -0.30
CA LEU A 28 -3.12 -15.13 0.93
C LEU A 28 -4.49 -14.52 0.66
N PRO A 29 -5.49 -14.70 1.54
CA PRO A 29 -6.82 -14.11 1.33
C PRO A 29 -6.79 -12.58 1.47
N VAL A 30 -7.55 -11.90 0.61
CA VAL A 30 -7.92 -10.50 0.82
C VAL A 30 -9.14 -10.49 1.75
N ASP A 31 -9.18 -9.56 2.70
CA ASP A 31 -10.34 -9.38 3.58
C ASP A 31 -11.60 -8.95 2.80
N ASP A 32 -12.78 -9.45 3.20
CA ASP A 32 -14.07 -9.25 2.51
C ASP A 32 -14.50 -7.77 2.38
N GLY A 33 -13.91 -6.87 3.19
CA GLY A 33 -14.16 -5.43 3.15
C GLY A 33 -13.24 -4.64 2.20
N ALA A 34 -12.44 -5.33 1.37
CA ALA A 34 -11.52 -4.66 0.46
C ALA A 34 -12.25 -3.82 -0.59
N SER A 35 -11.72 -2.61 -0.79
CA SER A 35 -12.24 -1.61 -1.70
C SER A 35 -11.07 -0.86 -2.36
N PRO A 36 -11.33 -0.08 -3.43
CA PRO A 36 -10.27 0.70 -4.08
C PRO A 36 -9.57 1.68 -3.13
N GLU A 37 -10.23 2.07 -2.03
CA GLU A 37 -9.70 2.97 -1.01
C GLU A 37 -8.78 2.31 -0.01
N TYR A 38 -9.10 1.07 0.32
CA TYR A 38 -8.58 0.39 1.48
C TYR A 38 -8.76 -1.10 1.31
N ALA A 39 -7.67 -1.85 1.39
CA ALA A 39 -7.68 -3.29 1.32
C ALA A 39 -6.64 -3.87 2.29
N PRO A 40 -7.04 -4.59 3.34
CA PRO A 40 -6.12 -5.34 4.17
C PRO A 40 -5.87 -6.74 3.60
N LEU A 41 -4.69 -7.26 3.88
CA LEU A 41 -4.28 -8.63 3.65
C LEU A 41 -3.66 -9.16 4.93
N THR A 42 -4.35 -10.12 5.55
CA THR A 42 -4.10 -10.53 6.94
C THR A 42 -3.60 -11.97 6.96
N PRO A 43 -2.28 -12.21 6.80
CA PRO A 43 -1.71 -13.54 6.91
C PRO A 43 -1.70 -14.05 8.36
N GLU A 44 -1.56 -15.35 8.53
CA GLU A 44 -1.32 -15.94 9.85
C GLU A 44 0.05 -15.56 10.40
N GLU A 45 0.16 -15.44 11.73
CA GLU A 45 1.44 -15.18 12.38
C GLU A 45 2.46 -16.29 12.04
N PRO A 46 3.75 -15.94 11.85
CA PRO A 46 4.42 -14.70 12.26
C PRO A 46 4.50 -13.62 11.18
N LEU A 47 3.74 -13.75 10.09
CA LEU A 47 3.80 -12.79 8.99
C LEU A 47 3.13 -11.45 9.39
N PRO A 48 3.70 -10.30 8.99
CA PRO A 48 3.09 -9.01 9.24
C PRO A 48 1.77 -8.87 8.51
N LYS A 49 0.89 -8.04 9.05
CA LYS A 49 -0.33 -7.61 8.35
C LYS A 49 0.02 -6.58 7.29
N TRP A 50 -0.60 -6.68 6.12
CA TRP A 50 -0.34 -5.78 5.00
C TRP A 50 -1.57 -4.91 4.79
N LEU A 51 -1.35 -3.62 4.63
CA LEU A 51 -2.40 -2.64 4.48
C LEU A 51 -2.19 -1.83 3.21
N PHE A 52 -3.13 -1.89 2.29
CA PHE A 52 -3.12 -1.08 1.08
C PHE A 52 -4.09 0.09 1.25
N VAL A 53 -3.60 1.31 1.03
CA VAL A 53 -4.38 2.54 1.20
C VAL A 53 -4.27 3.37 -0.08
N ARG A 54 -5.41 3.83 -0.60
CA ARG A 54 -5.42 4.76 -1.72
C ARG A 54 -4.86 6.10 -1.29
N ARG A 55 -3.94 6.62 -2.11
CA ARG A 55 -3.45 7.98 -2.02
C ARG A 55 -3.39 8.61 -3.40
N ASP A 56 -4.06 9.74 -3.54
CA ASP A 56 -4.03 10.51 -4.79
C ASP A 56 -2.71 11.29 -4.90
N PRO A 57 -2.03 11.26 -6.06
CA PRO A 57 -0.75 11.92 -6.25
C PRO A 57 -0.84 13.45 -6.24
N VAL A 58 -2.05 14.02 -6.34
CA VAL A 58 -2.29 15.47 -6.24
C VAL A 58 -2.71 15.80 -4.82
N GLY A 59 -1.75 16.31 -4.04
CA GLY A 59 -2.00 16.85 -2.71
C GLY A 59 -1.62 15.95 -1.54
N ASP A 60 -1.21 14.70 -1.78
CA ASP A 60 -0.75 13.81 -0.71
C ASP A 60 0.72 14.07 -0.35
N THR A 61 0.94 15.00 0.57
CA THR A 61 2.20 15.15 1.33
C THR A 61 2.32 14.12 2.48
N GLY A 62 1.43 13.14 2.55
CA GLY A 62 1.20 12.38 3.77
C GLY A 62 1.96 11.07 3.89
N SER A 63 2.75 10.65 2.90
CA SER A 63 3.61 9.48 3.10
C SER A 63 4.57 9.84 4.23
N ARG A 64 4.37 9.28 5.43
CA ARG A 64 5.18 9.60 6.64
C ARG A 64 6.67 9.25 6.46
N LEU A 65 6.99 8.58 5.36
CA LEU A 65 8.33 8.21 4.92
C LEU A 65 8.97 9.23 3.95
N CYS A 66 8.23 10.23 3.51
CA CYS A 66 8.76 11.35 2.72
C CYS A 66 9.00 12.55 3.64
N PRO A 67 10.23 12.83 4.08
CA PRO A 67 10.55 14.14 4.61
C PRO A 67 10.22 15.18 3.54
N GLY A 68 9.60 16.29 3.93
CA GLY A 68 9.08 17.31 3.01
C GLY A 68 10.09 17.88 2.00
N GLU A 69 11.40 17.64 2.18
CA GLU A 69 12.45 18.04 1.23
C GLU A 69 12.51 17.16 -0.04
N TRP A 70 11.95 15.95 -0.04
CA TRP A 70 11.99 15.01 -1.18
C TRP A 70 10.70 15.01 -2.01
N CYS A 71 9.69 15.77 -1.59
CA CYS A 71 8.41 15.89 -2.28
C CYS A 71 8.52 16.86 -3.47
N ASN A 72 9.39 16.54 -4.43
CA ASN A 72 9.49 17.29 -5.67
C ASN A 72 8.51 16.68 -6.69
N PRO A 73 7.51 17.42 -7.22
CA PRO A 73 6.70 16.90 -8.31
C PRO A 73 7.64 16.65 -9.50
N ARG A 74 7.79 15.38 -9.92
CA ARG A 74 8.50 15.08 -11.18
C ARG A 74 7.82 15.91 -12.26
N PRO A 75 8.55 16.73 -13.04
CA PRO A 75 7.94 17.40 -14.18
C PRO A 75 7.36 16.33 -15.11
N ALA A 76 6.10 16.53 -15.50
CA ALA A 76 5.40 15.65 -16.41
C ALA A 76 6.28 15.41 -17.64
N VAL A 77 6.65 14.14 -17.88
CA VAL A 77 7.33 13.74 -19.10
C VAL A 77 6.33 13.93 -20.23
N THR A 78 6.50 14.98 -21.04
CA THR A 78 5.76 15.14 -22.29
C THR A 78 6.26 14.06 -23.27
N PRO A 79 5.39 13.16 -23.76
CA PRO A 79 5.79 12.24 -24.82
C PRO A 79 6.07 13.03 -26.11
N VAL A 80 7.17 12.68 -26.77
CA VAL A 80 7.61 13.21 -28.07
C VAL A 80 6.84 12.57 -29.20
#